data_AF-A0A2P6TVB0-F1
#
_entry.id   AF-A0A2P6TVB0-F1
#
_cell.length_a   1.000
_cell.length_b   1.000
_cell.length_c   1.000
_cell.angle_alpha   90.00
_cell.angle_beta   90.00
_cell.angle_gamma   90.00
#
_symmetry.space_group_name_H-M   'P 1'
#
loop_
_entity.id
_entity.type
_entity.pdbx_description
1 polymer ?
#
loop_
_entity_poly.entity_id
_entity_poly.type
_entity_poly.pdbx_seq_one_letter_code
_entity_poly.pdbx_strand_id
1 'polypeptide(L)'
;MTAWGLALLGRRPAGDGGRRRSLFGAVWLGLVMLLLAAAAFTLRGGCGPSLPCCLLGGGGVLPRQPGPALELVVAHYAGNLSFVPGLLAQLGSGVQLTVYSKSSEPPAGAEQLPNVGREGHTFLSHLHTRYDSLAEVTLFVMDSAELSGDKREALVELAASWHTARSAGFICGGLDTHRPKRSFTEERWQGTTDDSQAGSRSAAQRELSGPRLQPASPRPFGAWFAEYIGGELPRAWCPGALMAVHRSRARQRPRSFYSTLLAQLAVGPDPEAGHFLERSWATIFFASAALSQCQA
;
A
#
# COMPACT_ATOMS: atom_id res chain seq x y z
N MET A 1 5.37 44.70 48.47
CA MET A 1 4.74 44.75 49.80
C MET A 1 4.30 43.34 50.15
N THR A 2 4.88 42.80 51.25
CA THR A 2 4.39 41.70 52.13
C THR A 2 3.89 40.41 51.46
N ALA A 3 4.55 39.24 51.43
CA ALA A 3 5.31 38.48 52.43
C ALA A 3 4.55 38.14 53.74
N TRP A 4 4.03 36.91 53.83
CA TRP A 4 3.74 36.06 55.02
C TRP A 4 3.51 34.65 54.45
N GLY A 5 4.04 33.52 54.93
CA GLY A 5 4.87 33.19 56.08
C GLY A 5 4.66 31.69 56.41
N LEU A 6 5.76 30.92 56.43
CA LEU A 6 6.18 29.84 57.37
C LEU A 6 5.10 28.94 58.03
N ALA A 7 5.26 27.60 58.11
CA ALA A 7 6.19 26.88 59.02
C ALA A 7 6.00 25.34 58.82
N LEU A 8 7.04 24.52 58.58
CA LEU A 8 7.94 23.85 59.56
C LEU A 8 7.25 22.72 60.36
N LEU A 9 7.59 21.44 60.13
CA LEU A 9 8.46 20.54 60.96
C LEU A 9 7.65 19.23 61.13
N GLY A 10 8.16 18.01 61.23
CA GLY A 10 9.50 17.49 61.38
C GLY A 10 9.40 16.10 62.06
N ARG A 11 10.43 15.27 61.83
CA ARG A 11 10.91 14.12 62.64
C ARG A 11 10.38 12.69 62.38
N ARG A 12 11.35 11.84 61.96
CA ARG A 12 11.52 10.38 62.15
C ARG A 12 11.87 10.06 63.64
N PRO A 13 12.46 8.91 64.08
CA PRO A 13 12.76 7.57 63.50
C PRO A 13 12.58 6.37 64.50
N ALA A 14 13.20 5.21 64.18
CA ALA A 14 13.73 4.09 65.02
C ALA A 14 13.04 2.73 64.76
N GLY A 15 13.68 1.55 64.74
CA GLY A 15 15.04 1.03 64.96
C GLY A 15 15.06 -0.45 64.48
N ASP A 16 16.11 -1.02 63.91
CA ASP A 16 17.35 -1.62 64.47
C ASP A 16 17.24 -3.08 64.99
N GLY A 17 18.30 -3.86 64.72
CA GLY A 17 18.59 -5.21 65.25
C GLY A 17 18.33 -6.37 64.26
N GLY A 18 19.21 -7.32 63.98
CA GLY A 18 20.48 -7.72 64.59
C GLY A 18 20.79 -9.18 64.18
N ARG A 19 22.07 -9.47 63.94
CA ARG A 19 22.68 -10.75 63.52
C ARG A 19 22.31 -11.97 64.39
N ARG A 20 22.40 -13.20 63.84
CA ARG A 20 23.46 -14.20 64.16
C ARG A 20 23.31 -15.53 63.39
N ARG A 21 24.48 -16.12 63.13
CA ARG A 21 24.76 -17.46 62.58
C ARG A 21 24.66 -18.52 63.69
N SER A 22 24.38 -19.79 63.32
CA SER A 22 25.05 -20.94 63.94
C SER A 22 25.06 -22.17 63.01
N LEU A 23 26.29 -22.66 62.76
CA LEU A 23 26.64 -24.03 62.37
C LEU A 23 26.56 -24.97 63.58
N PHE A 24 26.31 -26.28 63.38
CA PHE A 24 26.74 -27.47 64.14
C PHE A 24 25.87 -28.66 63.64
N GLY A 25 26.29 -29.90 63.37
CA GLY A 25 27.54 -30.69 63.33
C GLY A 25 27.20 -32.01 62.56
N ALA A 26 28.04 -32.57 61.68
CA ALA A 26 29.19 -33.45 61.91
C ALA A 26 28.85 -34.95 62.19
N VAL A 27 29.72 -35.83 61.64
CA VAL A 27 30.01 -37.27 61.91
C VAL A 27 29.04 -38.31 61.29
N TRP A 28 29.42 -39.42 60.59
CA TRP A 28 30.48 -40.46 60.66
C TRP A 28 30.54 -41.23 59.30
N LEU A 29 31.67 -41.38 58.57
CA LEU A 29 32.66 -42.50 58.53
C LEU A 29 32.14 -43.91 58.14
N GLY A 30 32.68 -44.50 57.06
CA GLY A 30 32.59 -45.95 56.76
C GLY A 30 33.12 -46.35 55.38
N LEU A 31 34.26 -47.05 55.33
CA LEU A 31 35.11 -47.37 54.18
C LEU A 31 35.38 -48.89 54.17
N VAL A 32 35.00 -49.64 53.12
CA VAL A 32 35.46 -51.04 52.79
C VAL A 32 35.17 -51.28 51.28
N MET A 33 36.16 -51.20 50.37
CA MET A 33 37.04 -52.27 49.82
C MET A 33 36.37 -53.38 48.97
N LEU A 34 36.64 -53.30 47.65
CA LEU A 34 37.06 -54.35 46.69
C LEU A 34 36.32 -55.71 46.58
N LEU A 35 35.75 -56.03 45.40
CA LEU A 35 36.27 -57.01 44.41
C LEU A 35 35.34 -57.25 43.20
N LEU A 36 35.89 -57.01 42.01
CA LEU A 36 35.73 -57.66 40.69
C LEU A 36 34.47 -58.49 40.35
N ALA A 37 33.76 -58.09 39.29
CA ALA A 37 33.58 -58.93 38.09
C ALA A 37 33.04 -58.11 36.91
N ALA A 38 33.67 -58.28 35.76
CA ALA A 38 33.44 -57.57 34.52
C ALA A 38 32.19 -58.05 33.76
N ALA A 39 31.87 -57.26 32.73
CA ALA A 39 31.05 -57.55 31.55
C ALA A 39 29.58 -57.08 31.61
N ALA A 40 29.34 -55.88 31.07
CA ALA A 40 28.49 -55.69 29.88
C ALA A 40 28.33 -54.18 29.62
N PHE A 41 29.04 -53.69 28.61
CA PHE A 41 28.90 -52.35 28.07
C PHE A 41 27.69 -52.33 27.12
N THR A 42 26.62 -51.65 27.49
CA THR A 42 25.91 -50.72 26.58
C THR A 42 25.09 -49.73 27.39
N LEU A 43 25.12 -48.48 26.93
CA LEU A 43 24.85 -47.28 27.70
C LEU A 43 23.36 -47.04 27.98
N ARG A 44 23.16 -46.49 29.18
CA ARG A 44 21.92 -45.90 29.70
C ARG A 44 21.28 -44.93 28.73
N GLY A 45 19.94 -44.95 28.70
CA GLY A 45 19.13 -43.81 28.30
C GLY A 45 19.37 -42.60 29.21
N GLY A 46 19.18 -41.43 28.63
CA GLY A 46 19.05 -40.16 29.35
C GLY A 46 17.73 -39.51 28.95
N CYS A 47 16.84 -39.34 29.91
CA CYS A 47 15.72 -38.42 29.84
C CYS A 47 16.25 -37.00 29.58
N GLY A 48 15.83 -36.37 28.49
CA GLY A 48 16.05 -34.96 28.20
C GLY A 48 14.85 -34.11 28.65
N PRO A 49 15.05 -32.83 28.99
CA PRO A 49 14.00 -31.96 29.50
C PRO A 49 13.02 -31.55 28.39
N SER A 50 11.77 -31.33 28.81
CA SER A 50 10.63 -30.79 28.06
C SER A 50 10.98 -29.78 26.97
N LEU A 51 10.75 -30.16 25.71
CA LEU A 51 10.59 -29.23 24.59
C LEU A 51 9.16 -28.67 24.60
N PRO A 52 8.96 -27.35 24.40
CA PRO A 52 7.64 -26.77 24.30
C PRO A 52 6.96 -27.24 23.00
N CYS A 53 5.70 -27.62 23.14
CA CYS A 53 4.79 -27.94 22.05
C CYS A 53 4.43 -26.65 21.29
N CYS A 54 5.33 -26.16 20.43
CA CYS A 54 5.10 -25.00 19.56
C CYS A 54 5.81 -25.18 18.21
N LEU A 55 5.54 -26.28 17.50
CA LEU A 55 6.03 -26.47 16.13
C LEU A 55 5.04 -27.25 15.28
N LEU A 56 3.78 -26.79 15.17
CA LEU A 56 2.90 -27.15 14.04
C LEU A 56 1.96 -25.96 13.76
N GLY A 57 2.46 -25.02 12.97
CA GLY A 57 1.69 -23.85 12.53
C GLY A 57 2.47 -22.91 11.62
N GLY A 58 3.49 -23.41 10.92
CA GLY A 58 4.25 -22.65 9.94
C GLY A 58 3.72 -22.94 8.54
N GLY A 59 2.58 -22.35 8.18
CA GLY A 59 2.24 -22.20 6.76
C GLY A 59 3.33 -21.33 6.14
N GLY A 60 4.31 -21.97 5.49
CA GLY A 60 5.42 -21.27 4.85
C GLY A 60 4.87 -20.32 3.79
N VAL A 61 4.80 -19.03 4.11
CA VAL A 61 4.63 -18.00 3.09
C VAL A 61 5.92 -18.03 2.29
N LEU A 62 5.88 -18.55 1.07
CA LEU A 62 7.00 -18.50 0.13
C LEU A 62 7.53 -17.06 0.09
N PRO A 63 8.86 -16.86 0.12
CA PRO A 63 9.44 -15.53 0.09
C PRO A 63 8.96 -14.79 -1.16
N ARG A 64 8.40 -13.59 -0.97
CA ARG A 64 7.98 -12.71 -2.05
C ARG A 64 9.17 -12.44 -2.96
N GLN A 65 9.08 -12.84 -4.23
CA GLN A 65 10.09 -12.51 -5.23
C GLN A 65 10.05 -11.00 -5.49
N PRO A 66 11.17 -10.28 -5.36
CA PRO A 66 11.20 -8.86 -5.66
C PRO A 66 10.97 -8.68 -7.18
N GLY A 67 9.99 -7.82 -7.53
CA GLY A 67 9.82 -7.35 -8.91
C GLY A 67 11.00 -6.49 -9.39
N PRO A 68 10.94 -5.97 -10.63
CA PRO A 68 12.00 -5.12 -11.19
C PRO A 68 12.22 -3.86 -10.34
N ALA A 69 13.33 -3.14 -10.58
CA ALA A 69 13.58 -1.87 -9.89
C ALA A 69 12.59 -0.77 -10.33
N LEU A 70 12.19 -0.77 -11.60
CA LEU A 70 11.28 0.22 -12.17
C LEU A 70 10.38 -0.45 -13.22
N GLU A 71 9.09 -0.14 -13.15
CA GLU A 71 8.11 -0.58 -14.13
C GLU A 71 7.25 0.61 -14.60
N LEU A 72 7.04 0.69 -15.91
CA LEU A 72 6.09 1.60 -16.55
C LEU A 72 4.83 0.81 -16.92
N VAL A 73 3.71 1.15 -16.29
CA VAL A 73 2.39 0.59 -16.55
C VAL A 73 1.57 1.58 -17.35
N VAL A 74 1.13 1.16 -18.54
CA VAL A 74 0.32 1.99 -19.45
C VAL A 74 -1.11 1.46 -19.51
N ALA A 75 -2.07 2.32 -19.18
CA ALA A 75 -3.49 2.08 -19.46
C ALA A 75 -3.81 2.55 -20.89
N HIS A 76 -4.04 1.59 -21.77
CA HIS A 76 -4.31 1.79 -23.19
C HIS A 76 -5.76 1.43 -23.53
N TYR A 77 -6.35 2.24 -24.41
CA TYR A 77 -7.55 1.88 -25.15
C TYR A 77 -7.32 2.08 -26.65
N ALA A 78 -7.23 3.31 -27.13
CA ALA A 78 -7.06 3.63 -28.55
C ALA A 78 -6.10 4.79 -28.80
N GLY A 79 -5.45 5.29 -27.75
CA GLY A 79 -4.48 6.38 -27.85
C GLY A 79 -3.17 5.93 -28.50
N ASN A 80 -2.48 6.87 -29.14
CA ASN A 80 -1.20 6.61 -29.75
C ASN A 80 -0.11 6.42 -28.67
N LEU A 81 0.59 5.28 -28.72
CA LEU A 81 1.68 4.94 -27.80
C LEU A 81 3.07 5.41 -28.28
N SER A 82 3.16 6.26 -29.31
CA SER A 82 4.43 6.74 -29.88
C SER A 82 5.34 7.47 -28.89
N PHE A 83 4.80 7.94 -27.77
CA PHE A 83 5.56 8.57 -26.70
C PHE A 83 6.31 7.60 -25.80
N VAL A 84 5.85 6.34 -25.73
CA VAL A 84 6.39 5.33 -24.81
C VAL A 84 7.89 5.10 -25.01
N PRO A 85 8.42 4.97 -26.25
CA PRO A 85 9.87 4.86 -26.45
C PRO A 85 10.68 6.04 -25.91
N GLY A 86 10.19 7.27 -26.10
CA GLY A 86 10.84 8.48 -25.57
C GLY A 86 10.81 8.53 -24.05
N LEU A 87 9.67 8.16 -23.46
CA LEU A 87 9.53 8.05 -22.01
C LEU A 87 10.46 6.98 -21.42
N LEU A 88 10.55 5.81 -22.03
CA LEU A 88 11.48 4.75 -21.61
C LEU A 88 12.93 5.22 -21.68
N ALA A 89 13.32 5.93 -22.75
CA ALA A 89 14.66 6.50 -22.87
C ALA A 89 14.96 7.51 -21.76
N GLN A 90 13.97 8.33 -21.36
CA GLN A 90 14.11 9.28 -20.25
C GLN A 90 14.20 8.59 -18.89
N LEU A 91 13.44 7.51 -18.66
CA LEU A 91 13.46 6.76 -17.40
C LEU A 91 14.75 5.95 -17.20
N GLY A 92 15.42 5.59 -18.30
CA GLY A 92 16.71 4.89 -18.29
C GLY A 92 16.62 3.42 -18.67
N SER A 93 17.74 2.70 -18.58
CA SER A 93 17.80 1.28 -18.92
C SER A 93 17.19 0.39 -17.83
N GLY A 94 16.68 -0.78 -18.23
CA GLY A 94 16.15 -1.79 -17.30
C GLY A 94 14.73 -1.53 -16.80
N VAL A 95 14.01 -0.57 -17.39
CA VAL A 95 12.59 -0.35 -17.12
C VAL A 95 11.75 -1.48 -17.72
N GLN A 96 10.95 -2.14 -16.89
CA GLN A 96 9.95 -3.09 -17.39
C GLN A 96 8.76 -2.29 -17.95
N LEU A 97 8.31 -2.62 -19.16
CA LEU A 97 7.09 -2.07 -19.73
C LEU A 97 5.96 -3.10 -19.61
N THR A 98 4.82 -2.67 -19.06
CA THR A 98 3.57 -3.42 -19.05
C THR A 98 2.47 -2.55 -19.65
N VAL A 99 1.90 -2.98 -20.78
CA VAL A 99 0.78 -2.30 -21.41
C VAL A 99 -0.47 -3.11 -21.16
N TYR A 100 -1.48 -2.51 -20.55
CA TYR A 100 -2.82 -3.09 -20.48
C TYR A 100 -3.71 -2.43 -21.49
N SER A 101 -4.34 -3.21 -22.37
CA SER A 101 -5.22 -2.69 -23.41
C SER A 101 -6.66 -3.09 -23.18
N LYS A 102 -7.57 -2.11 -23.30
CA LYS A 102 -9.03 -2.30 -23.25
C LYS A 102 -9.69 -2.28 -24.63
N SER A 103 -8.91 -2.10 -25.69
CA SER A 103 -9.42 -2.15 -27.06
C SER A 103 -9.72 -3.58 -27.49
N SER A 104 -10.67 -3.72 -28.42
CA SER A 104 -10.95 -4.94 -29.16
C SER A 104 -9.76 -5.41 -30.00
N GLU A 105 -8.91 -4.47 -30.41
CA GLU A 105 -7.67 -4.69 -31.16
C GLU A 105 -6.48 -4.18 -30.33
N PRO A 106 -5.97 -4.97 -29.37
CA PRO A 106 -4.85 -4.56 -28.54
C PRO A 106 -3.53 -4.51 -29.32
N PRO A 107 -2.62 -3.57 -28.99
CA PRO A 107 -1.26 -3.56 -29.53
C PRO A 107 -0.54 -4.87 -29.21
N ALA A 108 0.41 -5.27 -30.06
CA ALA A 108 1.20 -6.47 -29.84
C ALA A 108 1.91 -6.44 -28.48
N GLY A 109 1.78 -7.52 -27.71
CA GLY A 109 2.37 -7.65 -26.37
C GLY A 109 1.59 -6.99 -25.23
N ALA A 110 0.45 -6.33 -25.51
CA ALA A 110 -0.41 -5.80 -24.46
C ALA A 110 -1.24 -6.90 -23.77
N GLU A 111 -1.39 -6.79 -22.45
CA GLU A 111 -2.31 -7.62 -21.67
C GLU A 111 -3.74 -7.08 -21.82
N GLN A 112 -4.68 -7.89 -22.33
CA GLN A 112 -6.05 -7.43 -22.57
C GLN A 112 -6.87 -7.36 -21.26
N LEU A 113 -7.64 -6.29 -21.09
CA LEU A 113 -8.57 -6.08 -19.98
C LEU A 113 -9.97 -5.74 -20.50
N PRO A 114 -11.04 -5.99 -19.73
CA PRO A 114 -12.38 -5.50 -20.07
C PRO A 114 -12.43 -3.96 -20.07
N ASN A 115 -13.20 -3.38 -20.99
CA ASN A 115 -13.43 -1.94 -21.08
C ASN A 115 -14.40 -1.44 -19.99
N VAL A 116 -13.94 -1.46 -18.74
CA VAL A 116 -14.65 -0.97 -17.56
C VAL A 116 -13.77 -0.04 -16.74
N GLY A 117 -14.35 0.86 -15.97
CA GLY A 117 -13.64 1.49 -14.86
C GLY A 117 -12.49 2.45 -15.24
N ARG A 118 -12.52 2.99 -16.47
CA ARG A 118 -11.51 3.95 -16.97
C ARG A 118 -10.06 3.49 -16.74
N GLU A 119 -9.07 4.38 -16.65
CA GLU A 119 -7.69 3.97 -16.33
C GLU A 119 -7.56 3.35 -14.92
N GLY A 120 -8.42 3.77 -13.97
CA GLY A 120 -8.34 3.32 -12.58
C GLY A 120 -8.46 1.81 -12.44
N HIS A 121 -9.33 1.17 -13.22
CA HIS A 121 -9.45 -0.29 -13.23
C HIS A 121 -8.17 -0.96 -13.73
N THR A 122 -7.46 -0.38 -14.69
CA THR A 122 -6.17 -0.92 -15.14
C THR A 122 -5.15 -0.90 -14.01
N PHE A 123 -5.02 0.24 -13.32
CA PHE A 123 -4.02 0.42 -12.28
C PHE A 123 -4.32 -0.48 -11.07
N LEU A 124 -5.58 -0.56 -10.65
CA LEU A 124 -5.99 -1.48 -9.59
C LEU A 124 -5.82 -2.95 -10.00
N SER A 125 -6.07 -3.30 -11.26
CA SER A 125 -5.84 -4.66 -11.77
C SER A 125 -4.37 -5.04 -11.62
N HIS A 126 -3.46 -4.16 -12.03
CA HIS A 126 -2.02 -4.37 -11.86
C HIS A 126 -1.64 -4.52 -10.38
N LEU A 127 -2.08 -3.60 -9.51
CA LEU A 127 -1.81 -3.64 -8.07
C LEU A 127 -2.33 -4.93 -7.41
N HIS A 128 -3.48 -5.44 -7.86
CA HIS A 128 -4.09 -6.66 -7.37
C HIS A 128 -3.37 -7.92 -7.90
N THR A 129 -3.19 -8.05 -9.21
CA THR A 129 -2.65 -9.28 -9.83
C THR A 129 -1.15 -9.42 -9.56
N ARG A 130 -0.40 -8.31 -9.62
CA ARG A 130 1.06 -8.27 -9.40
C ARG A 130 1.45 -8.01 -7.94
N TYR A 131 0.52 -7.98 -6.99
CA TYR A 131 0.74 -7.57 -5.59
C TYR A 131 2.03 -8.12 -4.94
N ASP A 132 2.32 -9.41 -5.12
CA ASP A 132 3.51 -10.07 -4.55
C ASP A 132 4.79 -9.87 -5.36
N SER A 133 4.67 -9.47 -6.63
CA SER A 133 5.76 -9.25 -7.58
C SER A 133 5.90 -7.78 -8.03
N LEU A 134 5.29 -6.83 -7.33
CA LEU A 134 5.36 -5.41 -7.67
C LEU A 134 6.82 -4.94 -7.78
N ALA A 135 7.08 -4.11 -8.79
CA ALA A 135 8.32 -3.36 -8.94
C ALA A 135 8.66 -2.55 -7.69
N GLU A 136 9.92 -2.22 -7.46
CA GLU A 136 10.28 -1.29 -6.38
C GLU A 136 9.51 0.03 -6.53
N VAL A 137 9.52 0.61 -7.74
CA VAL A 137 8.65 1.72 -8.13
C VAL A 137 7.89 1.36 -9.40
N THR A 138 6.57 1.61 -9.40
CA THR A 138 5.71 1.49 -10.57
C THR A 138 5.21 2.88 -10.99
N LEU A 139 5.48 3.30 -12.23
CA LEU A 139 4.88 4.48 -12.86
C LEU A 139 3.59 4.05 -13.56
N PHE A 140 2.52 4.79 -13.33
CA PHE A 140 1.22 4.59 -13.97
C PHE A 140 0.92 5.77 -14.89
N VAL A 141 0.62 5.47 -16.16
CA VAL A 141 0.27 6.46 -17.17
C VAL A 141 -0.89 5.99 -18.04
N MET A 142 -1.63 6.92 -18.63
CA MET A 142 -2.66 6.64 -19.63
C MET A 142 -2.17 6.98 -21.04
N ASP A 143 -2.70 6.29 -22.05
CA ASP A 143 -2.39 6.50 -23.47
C ASP A 143 -2.71 7.92 -23.99
N SER A 144 -3.51 8.68 -23.25
CA SER A 144 -3.86 10.07 -23.55
C SER A 144 -3.02 11.11 -22.79
N ALA A 145 -1.95 10.69 -22.10
CA ALA A 145 -1.13 11.57 -21.27
C ALA A 145 -0.51 12.74 -22.05
N GLU A 146 -0.22 12.57 -23.35
CA GLU A 146 0.35 13.65 -24.17
C GLU A 146 -0.68 14.55 -24.87
N LEU A 147 -1.97 14.20 -24.82
CA LEU A 147 -3.00 14.84 -25.67
C LEU A 147 -3.41 16.24 -25.19
N SER A 148 -3.08 16.63 -23.96
CA SER A 148 -3.39 17.96 -23.40
C SER A 148 -2.18 18.58 -22.73
N GLY A 149 -2.04 19.91 -22.80
CA GLY A 149 -0.91 20.66 -22.23
C GLY A 149 -0.61 20.28 -20.79
N ASP A 150 -1.60 20.38 -19.91
CA ASP A 150 -1.46 20.09 -18.48
C ASP A 150 -1.00 18.65 -18.20
N LYS A 151 -1.57 17.64 -18.89
CA LYS A 151 -1.17 16.24 -18.72
C LYS A 151 0.23 15.95 -19.25
N ARG A 152 0.61 16.61 -20.35
CA ARG A 152 1.96 16.47 -20.91
C ARG A 152 3.00 17.06 -19.96
N GLU A 153 2.72 18.22 -19.37
CA GLU A 153 3.56 18.83 -18.33
C GLU A 153 3.68 17.90 -17.11
N ALA A 154 2.56 17.36 -16.63
CA ALA A 154 2.54 16.40 -15.53
C ALA A 154 3.33 15.12 -15.85
N LEU A 155 3.27 14.61 -17.09
CA LEU A 155 4.04 13.44 -17.51
C LEU A 155 5.55 13.74 -17.51
N VAL A 156 5.95 14.90 -18.03
CA VAL A 156 7.36 15.34 -18.03
C VAL A 156 7.87 15.50 -16.61
N GLU A 157 7.09 16.14 -15.72
CA GLU A 157 7.43 16.29 -14.30
C GLU A 157 7.58 14.92 -13.62
N LEU A 158 6.62 14.01 -13.84
CA LEU A 158 6.66 12.66 -13.28
C LEU A 158 7.90 11.90 -13.75
N ALA A 159 8.21 11.95 -15.05
CA ALA A 159 9.37 11.29 -15.63
C ALA A 159 10.70 11.89 -15.12
N ALA A 160 10.74 13.18 -14.81
CA ALA A 160 11.94 13.81 -14.22
C ALA A 160 12.10 13.48 -12.73
N SER A 161 11.01 13.26 -12.00
CA SER A 161 11.00 13.19 -10.52
C SER A 161 10.72 11.80 -9.95
N TRP A 162 10.49 10.77 -10.77
CA TRP A 162 10.07 9.43 -10.33
C TRP A 162 10.92 8.82 -9.21
N HIS A 163 12.23 9.10 -9.20
CA HIS A 163 13.16 8.61 -8.18
C HIS A 163 12.78 9.07 -6.76
N THR A 164 12.09 10.21 -6.63
CA THR A 164 11.54 10.72 -5.37
C THR A 164 10.53 9.76 -4.77
N ALA A 165 9.83 8.95 -5.58
CA ALA A 165 8.93 7.91 -5.07
C ALA A 165 9.66 6.86 -4.22
N ARG A 166 10.97 6.64 -4.40
CA ARG A 166 11.74 5.72 -3.56
C ARG A 166 11.79 6.15 -2.09
N SER A 167 11.92 7.45 -1.84
CA SER A 167 11.99 8.01 -0.49
C SER A 167 10.62 8.46 0.04
N ALA A 168 9.84 9.16 -0.79
CA ALA A 168 8.50 9.64 -0.42
C ALA A 168 7.47 8.51 -0.37
N GLY A 169 7.67 7.47 -1.20
CA GLY A 169 6.77 6.34 -1.36
C GLY A 169 5.67 6.55 -2.42
N PHE A 170 5.30 7.79 -2.70
CA PHE A 170 4.31 8.16 -3.71
C PHE A 170 4.62 9.56 -4.24
N ILE A 171 4.48 9.77 -5.54
CA ILE A 171 4.41 11.09 -6.17
C ILE A 171 3.33 11.09 -7.26
N CYS A 172 2.84 12.28 -7.58
CA CYS A 172 1.96 12.51 -8.72
C CYS A 172 2.52 13.65 -9.57
N GLY A 173 2.48 13.51 -10.89
CA GLY A 173 2.79 14.59 -11.83
C GLY A 173 1.68 15.63 -11.84
N GLY A 174 2.05 16.91 -11.88
CA GLY A 174 1.08 18.00 -11.83
C GLY A 174 0.27 18.00 -10.55
N LEU A 175 0.90 17.61 -9.41
CA LEU A 175 0.26 17.67 -8.10
C LEU A 175 -0.18 19.13 -7.85
N ASP A 176 -1.46 19.38 -8.07
CA ASP A 176 -2.02 20.73 -8.02
C ASP A 176 -2.11 21.18 -6.55
N THR A 177 -0.98 21.66 -6.04
CA THR A 177 -0.88 22.35 -4.74
C THR A 177 -1.10 23.85 -4.89
N HIS A 178 -1.05 24.38 -6.12
CA HIS A 178 -0.94 25.82 -6.41
C HIS A 178 -2.21 26.43 -6.99
N ARG A 179 -3.16 25.64 -7.48
CA ARG A 179 -4.52 26.06 -7.71
C ARG A 179 -5.39 25.26 -6.77
N PRO A 180 -5.73 25.80 -5.58
CA PRO A 180 -6.99 25.41 -4.97
C PRO A 180 -8.05 25.71 -6.04
N LYS A 181 -8.47 24.71 -6.82
CA LYS A 181 -9.80 24.74 -7.41
C LYS A 181 -10.70 24.91 -6.20
N ARG A 182 -11.14 26.16 -6.01
CA ARG A 182 -11.95 26.61 -4.88
C ARG A 182 -13.03 25.54 -4.70
N SER A 183 -13.05 24.91 -3.52
CA SER A 183 -13.91 23.79 -3.10
C SER A 183 -13.47 22.32 -3.32
N PHE A 184 -12.18 21.95 -3.30
CA PHE A 184 -11.81 20.53 -3.11
C PHE A 184 -11.97 20.05 -1.64
N THR A 185 -13.16 20.31 -1.10
CA THR A 185 -13.77 19.69 0.09
C THR A 185 -15.22 19.36 -0.26
N GLU A 186 -15.49 18.90 -1.48
CA GLU A 186 -16.81 18.42 -1.80
C GLU A 186 -16.85 16.93 -1.50
N GLU A 187 -16.92 16.61 -0.21
CA GLU A 187 -17.62 15.41 0.28
C GLU A 187 -18.91 15.18 -0.51
N ARG A 188 -19.52 16.26 -0.99
CA ARG A 188 -20.76 16.32 -1.76
C ARG A 188 -20.60 16.12 -3.27
N TRP A 189 -19.37 16.00 -3.79
CA TRP A 189 -19.13 15.89 -5.23
C TRP A 189 -19.83 14.65 -5.79
N GLN A 190 -20.49 14.86 -6.92
CA GLN A 190 -21.27 13.89 -7.64
C GLN A 190 -21.06 14.16 -9.13
N GLY A 191 -20.74 13.11 -9.88
CA GLY A 191 -20.68 13.15 -11.32
C GLY A 191 -22.06 13.50 -11.91
N THR A 192 -22.03 14.41 -12.87
CA THR A 192 -23.17 14.75 -13.71
C THR A 192 -23.05 14.06 -15.07
N THR A 193 -24.15 13.93 -15.80
CA THR A 193 -24.08 13.50 -17.21
C THR A 193 -23.28 14.48 -18.07
N ASP A 194 -23.12 15.74 -17.64
CA ASP A 194 -22.29 16.72 -18.34
C ASP A 194 -20.79 16.45 -18.12
N ASP A 195 -20.38 15.81 -17.02
CA ASP A 195 -18.99 15.31 -16.89
C ASP A 195 -18.68 14.20 -17.93
N SER A 196 -19.73 13.60 -18.50
CA SER A 196 -19.64 12.63 -19.60
C SER A 196 -19.63 13.25 -21.01
N GLN A 197 -19.51 14.58 -21.17
CA GLN A 197 -19.70 15.37 -22.41
C GLN A 197 -19.64 14.55 -23.72
N ALA A 198 -20.78 14.01 -24.12
CA ALA A 198 -20.95 13.21 -25.32
C ALA A 198 -20.81 14.04 -26.63
N GLY A 199 -20.82 15.38 -26.53
CA GLY A 199 -20.81 16.31 -27.67
C GLY A 199 -19.45 16.60 -28.29
N SER A 200 -18.35 16.51 -27.53
CA SER A 200 -16.97 16.81 -28.02
C SER A 200 -16.05 15.59 -28.09
N ARG A 201 -16.57 14.39 -27.81
CA ARG A 201 -15.78 13.15 -27.78
C ARG A 201 -15.66 12.53 -29.17
N SER A 202 -14.47 12.06 -29.52
CA SER A 202 -14.25 11.20 -30.69
C SER A 202 -15.07 9.90 -30.56
N ALA A 203 -15.26 9.17 -31.67
CA ALA A 203 -15.95 7.88 -31.64
C ALA A 203 -15.30 6.90 -30.63
N ALA A 204 -13.97 6.82 -30.63
CA ALA A 204 -13.22 6.01 -29.68
C ALA A 204 -13.42 6.47 -28.23
N GLN A 205 -13.50 7.78 -27.96
CA GLN A 205 -13.78 8.28 -26.60
C GLN A 205 -15.20 7.97 -26.13
N ARG A 206 -16.18 7.97 -27.05
CA ARG A 206 -17.56 7.56 -26.75
C ARG A 206 -17.66 6.07 -26.46
N GLU A 207 -16.93 5.24 -27.19
CA GLU A 207 -16.88 3.81 -26.92
C GLU A 207 -16.15 3.49 -25.61
N LEU A 208 -15.01 4.16 -25.36
CA LEU A 208 -14.26 4.07 -24.10
C LEU A 208 -15.11 4.44 -22.88
N SER A 209 -15.94 5.47 -22.98
CA SER A 209 -16.73 5.98 -21.84
C SER A 209 -18.15 5.39 -21.80
N GLY A 210 -18.60 4.74 -22.87
CA GLY A 210 -19.98 4.35 -23.03
C GLY A 210 -20.95 5.55 -23.11
N PRO A 211 -22.27 5.29 -23.13
CA PRO A 211 -23.27 6.30 -23.43
C PRO A 211 -23.59 7.23 -22.26
N ARG A 212 -23.38 6.79 -21.01
CA ARG A 212 -23.73 7.52 -19.79
C ARG A 212 -22.83 7.12 -18.62
N LEU A 213 -22.53 8.09 -17.78
CA LEU A 213 -21.89 7.89 -16.48
C LEU A 213 -22.75 6.98 -15.58
N GLN A 214 -22.17 5.92 -15.02
CA GLN A 214 -22.86 5.05 -14.06
C GLN A 214 -22.65 5.59 -12.63
N PRO A 215 -23.72 5.96 -11.89
CA PRO A 215 -23.58 6.47 -10.53
C PRO A 215 -22.92 5.46 -9.57
N ALA A 216 -22.13 5.96 -8.64
CA ALA A 216 -21.51 5.17 -7.58
C ALA A 216 -22.53 4.84 -6.48
N SER A 217 -22.20 3.87 -5.63
CA SER A 217 -22.93 3.60 -4.40
C SER A 217 -21.95 3.28 -3.26
N PRO A 218 -21.96 4.04 -2.15
CA PRO A 218 -22.84 5.16 -1.86
C PRO A 218 -22.45 6.43 -2.65
N ARG A 219 -23.36 7.41 -2.65
CA ARG A 219 -23.08 8.80 -3.06
C ARG A 219 -23.29 9.70 -1.84
N PRO A 220 -22.65 10.87 -1.77
CA PRO A 220 -21.67 11.45 -2.69
C PRO A 220 -20.22 10.94 -2.48
N PHE A 221 -19.22 11.56 -3.13
CA PHE A 221 -17.80 11.22 -3.01
C PHE A 221 -17.35 10.96 -1.57
N GLY A 222 -17.70 11.82 -0.62
CA GLY A 222 -17.30 11.69 0.78
C GLY A 222 -17.85 10.44 1.45
N ALA A 223 -19.08 10.04 1.13
CA ALA A 223 -19.66 8.79 1.62
C ALA A 223 -18.95 7.58 1.02
N TRP A 224 -18.72 7.60 -0.30
CA TRP A 224 -17.98 6.53 -1.00
C TRP A 224 -16.55 6.41 -0.47
N PHE A 225 -15.89 7.55 -0.26
CA PHE A 225 -14.54 7.63 0.24
C PHE A 225 -14.45 7.08 1.67
N ALA A 226 -15.37 7.49 2.55
CA ALA A 226 -15.41 6.99 3.92
C ALA A 226 -15.63 5.47 3.97
N GLU A 227 -16.46 4.93 3.08
CA GLU A 227 -16.75 3.50 3.04
C GLU A 227 -15.60 2.66 2.48
N TYR A 228 -15.01 3.05 1.35
CA TYR A 228 -14.06 2.20 0.62
C TYR A 228 -12.58 2.56 0.82
N ILE A 229 -12.27 3.80 1.19
CA ILE A 229 -10.88 4.28 1.35
C ILE A 229 -10.57 4.55 2.83
N GLY A 230 -11.44 5.29 3.50
CA GLY A 230 -11.25 5.78 4.86
C GLY A 230 -10.10 6.79 5.00
N GLY A 231 -9.94 7.34 6.20
CA GLY A 231 -8.90 8.33 6.53
C GLY A 231 -9.31 9.77 6.22
N GLU A 232 -8.34 10.68 6.24
CA GLU A 232 -8.58 12.08 5.90
C GLU A 232 -8.86 12.24 4.40
N LEU A 233 -9.84 13.09 4.08
CA LEU A 233 -10.12 13.45 2.70
C LEU A 233 -8.86 14.02 2.02
N PRO A 234 -8.65 13.69 0.74
CA PRO A 234 -7.48 14.11 0.00
C PRO A 234 -7.39 15.63 -0.06
N ARG A 235 -6.22 16.18 0.31
CA ARG A 235 -5.91 17.61 0.18
C ARG A 235 -5.32 17.98 -1.19
N ALA A 236 -5.02 16.97 -2.01
CA ALA A 236 -4.42 17.13 -3.33
C ALA A 236 -5.06 16.13 -4.30
N TRP A 237 -5.15 16.55 -5.56
CA TRP A 237 -5.68 15.75 -6.67
C TRP A 237 -4.54 15.33 -7.59
N CYS A 238 -4.63 14.10 -8.12
CA CYS A 238 -3.69 13.57 -9.10
C CYS A 238 -4.36 13.49 -10.49
N PRO A 239 -4.32 14.57 -11.28
CA PRO A 239 -5.03 14.62 -12.55
C PRO A 239 -4.47 13.61 -13.55
N GLY A 240 -5.37 12.89 -14.23
CA GLY A 240 -5.00 11.85 -15.20
C GLY A 240 -4.33 10.63 -14.57
N ALA A 241 -4.32 10.53 -13.23
CA ALA A 241 -3.68 9.46 -12.48
C ALA A 241 -2.22 9.19 -12.92
N LEU A 242 -1.49 10.25 -13.26
CA LEU A 242 -0.07 10.22 -13.61
C LEU A 242 0.75 10.16 -12.32
N MET A 243 1.08 8.95 -11.88
CA MET A 243 1.67 8.74 -10.56
C MET A 243 2.78 7.71 -10.56
N ALA A 244 3.68 7.81 -9.59
CA ALA A 244 4.67 6.77 -9.29
C ALA A 244 4.51 6.31 -7.84
N VAL A 245 4.47 4.99 -7.64
CA VAL A 245 4.17 4.37 -6.35
C VAL A 245 5.26 3.37 -6.00
N HIS A 246 5.82 3.49 -4.80
CA HIS A 246 6.74 2.50 -4.27
C HIS A 246 5.97 1.29 -3.71
N ARG A 247 6.46 0.06 -3.95
CA ARG A 247 5.80 -1.18 -3.49
C ARG A 247 5.48 -1.22 -2.00
N SER A 248 6.32 -0.60 -1.15
CA SER A 248 6.06 -0.58 0.29
C SER A 248 4.79 0.20 0.62
N ARG A 249 4.48 1.28 -0.12
CA ARG A 249 3.22 2.04 0.02
C ARG A 249 2.05 1.26 -0.52
N ALA A 250 2.17 0.68 -1.72
CA ALA A 250 1.12 -0.17 -2.27
C ALA A 250 0.77 -1.34 -1.33
N ARG A 251 1.75 -1.90 -0.62
CA ARG A 251 1.54 -3.01 0.32
C ARG A 251 1.05 -2.60 1.71
N GLN A 252 0.91 -1.31 2.00
CA GLN A 252 0.21 -0.85 3.22
C GLN A 252 -1.29 -1.15 3.17
N ARG A 253 -1.84 -1.37 1.96
CA ARG A 253 -3.20 -1.86 1.74
C ARG A 253 -3.17 -3.36 1.46
N PRO A 254 -4.04 -4.18 2.09
CA PRO A 254 -4.11 -5.60 1.78
C PRO A 254 -4.56 -5.81 0.33
N ARG A 255 -4.20 -6.94 -0.29
CA ARG A 255 -4.63 -7.27 -1.67
C ARG A 255 -6.15 -7.19 -1.87
N SER A 256 -6.92 -7.51 -0.83
CA SER A 256 -8.38 -7.43 -0.80
C SER A 256 -8.91 -6.00 -0.96
N PHE A 257 -8.18 -4.98 -0.50
CA PHE A 257 -8.53 -3.58 -0.68
C PHE A 257 -8.64 -3.24 -2.18
N TYR A 258 -7.67 -3.67 -2.98
CA TYR A 258 -7.68 -3.44 -4.42
C TYR A 258 -8.81 -4.18 -5.13
N SER A 259 -9.13 -5.41 -4.73
CA SER A 259 -10.29 -6.13 -5.31
C SER A 259 -11.62 -5.48 -4.93
N THR A 260 -11.76 -4.92 -3.73
CA THR A 260 -12.94 -4.16 -3.33
C THR A 260 -13.14 -2.94 -4.23
N LEU A 261 -12.07 -2.18 -4.50
CA LEU A 261 -12.14 -1.04 -5.40
C LEU A 261 -12.40 -1.45 -6.85
N LEU A 262 -11.82 -2.57 -7.32
CA LEU A 262 -12.12 -3.10 -8.65
C LEU A 262 -13.62 -3.39 -8.83
N ALA A 263 -14.28 -3.94 -7.81
CA ALA A 263 -15.72 -4.21 -7.86
C ALA A 263 -16.55 -2.92 -8.06
N GLN A 264 -16.12 -1.78 -7.50
CA GLN A 264 -16.78 -0.48 -7.70
C GLN A 264 -16.64 0.05 -9.13
N LEU A 265 -15.61 -0.38 -9.84
CA LEU A 265 -15.31 0.06 -11.20
C LEU A 265 -15.86 -0.86 -12.28
N ALA A 266 -16.24 -2.09 -11.94
CA ALA A 266 -16.67 -3.11 -12.89
C ALA A 266 -18.10 -2.91 -13.44
N VAL A 267 -18.81 -1.85 -13.03
CA VAL A 267 -20.21 -1.60 -13.42
C VAL A 267 -20.38 -1.04 -14.83
N GLY A 268 -19.29 -0.62 -15.48
CA GLY A 268 -19.32 -0.09 -16.83
C GLY A 268 -18.06 0.67 -17.22
N PRO A 269 -17.99 1.21 -18.43
CA PRO A 269 -16.85 1.97 -18.94
C PRO A 269 -16.57 3.29 -18.19
N ASP A 270 -17.59 4.03 -17.77
CA ASP A 270 -17.48 5.35 -17.12
C ASP A 270 -18.22 5.41 -15.77
N PRO A 271 -17.80 4.60 -14.78
CA PRO A 271 -18.39 4.66 -13.46
C PRO A 271 -17.96 5.94 -12.75
N GLU A 272 -18.88 6.56 -12.04
CA GLU A 272 -18.63 7.71 -11.16
C GLU A 272 -17.54 7.38 -10.12
N ALA A 273 -17.49 6.13 -9.65
CA ALA A 273 -16.44 5.63 -8.77
C ALA A 273 -15.03 5.74 -9.38
N GLY A 274 -14.90 5.74 -10.71
CA GLY A 274 -13.62 6.01 -11.40
C GLY A 274 -13.15 7.45 -11.20
N HIS A 275 -14.08 8.41 -11.19
CA HIS A 275 -13.81 9.81 -10.90
C HIS A 275 -13.52 10.06 -9.41
N PHE A 276 -14.20 9.34 -8.52
CA PHE A 276 -13.89 9.32 -7.10
C PHE A 276 -12.49 8.74 -6.83
N LEU A 277 -12.12 7.69 -7.55
CA LEU A 277 -10.81 7.05 -7.41
C LEU A 277 -9.66 7.97 -7.85
N GLU A 278 -9.81 8.68 -8.97
CA GLU A 278 -8.82 9.66 -9.45
C GLU A 278 -8.51 10.72 -8.38
N ARG A 279 -9.53 11.12 -7.62
CA ARG A 279 -9.43 12.05 -6.48
C ARG A 279 -8.78 11.43 -5.25
N SER A 280 -8.80 10.11 -5.13
CA SER A 280 -8.41 9.37 -3.93
C SER A 280 -6.97 8.85 -3.95
N TRP A 281 -6.28 8.85 -5.11
CA TRP A 281 -4.96 8.24 -5.26
C TRP A 281 -3.94 8.69 -4.21
N ALA A 282 -3.88 10.00 -3.94
CA ALA A 282 -3.01 10.54 -2.91
C ALA A 282 -3.30 9.88 -1.56
N THR A 283 -4.55 9.87 -1.08
CA THR A 283 -4.86 9.25 0.22
C THR A 283 -4.65 7.74 0.22
N ILE A 284 -4.91 7.03 -0.89
CA ILE A 284 -4.68 5.58 -0.97
C ILE A 284 -3.23 5.22 -0.62
N PHE A 285 -2.26 6.03 -1.04
CA PHE A 285 -0.83 5.76 -0.85
C PHE A 285 -0.11 6.65 0.18
N PHE A 286 -0.70 7.79 0.58
CA PHE A 286 -0.21 8.64 1.68
C PHE A 286 -0.77 8.26 3.05
N ALA A 287 -1.94 7.62 3.13
CA ALA A 287 -2.55 7.27 4.40
C ALA A 287 -1.60 6.37 5.21
N SER A 288 -0.98 6.98 6.22
CA SER A 288 -0.27 6.31 7.30
C SER A 288 -1.15 5.20 7.88
N ALA A 289 -0.52 4.10 8.30
CA ALA A 289 -1.13 2.91 8.87
C ALA A 289 -1.96 3.22 10.14
N ALA A 290 -3.18 3.71 9.95
CA ALA A 290 -4.21 3.86 10.97
C ALA A 290 -5.48 3.06 10.62
N LEU A 291 -5.32 1.92 9.94
CA LEU A 291 -6.36 0.89 9.87
C LEU A 291 -5.82 -0.41 10.47
N SER A 292 -5.45 -0.34 11.74
CA SER A 292 -5.36 -1.49 12.62
C SER A 292 -6.72 -1.66 13.30
N GLN A 293 -7.68 -2.27 12.60
CA GLN A 293 -8.81 -2.97 13.21
C GLN A 293 -9.66 -3.60 12.10
N CYS A 294 -9.38 -4.87 11.84
CA CYS A 294 -10.34 -5.94 11.56
C CYS A 294 -9.52 -7.22 11.30
N GLN A 295 -8.91 -7.72 12.37
CA GLN A 295 -8.74 -9.15 12.55
C GLN A 295 -9.79 -9.55 13.58
N ALA A 296 -10.82 -10.24 13.12
CA ALA A 296 -11.65 -11.14 13.90
C ALA A 296 -11.64 -12.47 13.16
#